data_AF-A0A357AYP6-F1
#
_entry.id   AF-A0A357AYP6-F1
#
_cell.length_a   1.000
_cell.length_b   1.000
_cell.length_c   1.000
_cell.angle_alpha   90.00
_cell.angle_beta   90.00
_cell.angle_gamma   90.00
#
_symmetry.space_group_name_H-M   'P 1'
#
loop_
_entity.id
_entity.type
_entity.pdbx_description
1 polymer ?
#
loop_
_entity_poly.entity_id
_entity_poly.type
_entity_poly.pdbx_seq_one_letter_code
_entity_poly.pdbx_strand_id
1 'polypeptide(L)'
;MPKFLDYRVESVLRDGRLADLRVFPGDKSWTLWGRRGPQAEEALLPLAGEGLPVLLGSGLGRALELLLERGGPLAVVDRETPILACTGLRERFGAHPGLLWLDDPDPQAVLAALSRWQLEQGGSPFAPLALPLWLRLDPDYYGVLHTALEASRRADFWSKARQPRFARTQPRVLLFQRPYFLMEEITQALTALDLPWRGLDVGPGPELRPGFLEDLLAAAVDFQPDFALTVNHFGLDREGRMSELLERLGLPLASWFVDNPHLILSRYQGLNRPGTAVFTWDRDNLESLAALGFGQAHYLPLATDPRRFRPDAGEIPEAWRADVSFVGNSMRRAVDACRESLAGHPELVADYEFLASAFAASSETSVERFLRARAPETWARSAALPDLESRLAFESLLTWEATRQYRLDCVRRLLPLRPLVAGDEGWRPALGAGDWRWHPP
;
A
#
# COMPACT_ATOMS: atom_id res chain seq x y z
N MET A 1 2.19 42.78 -20.96
CA MET A 1 1.74 43.75 -19.95
C MET A 1 0.99 42.99 -18.88
N PRO A 2 1.27 43.21 -17.59
CA PRO A 2 0.51 42.52 -16.55
C PRO A 2 -0.95 42.93 -16.60
N LYS A 3 -1.84 41.93 -16.66
CA LYS A 3 -3.28 42.12 -16.50
C LYS A 3 -3.54 42.27 -15.00
N PHE A 4 -3.76 43.50 -14.54
CA PHE A 4 -4.49 43.70 -13.29
C PHE A 4 -5.97 43.63 -13.63
N LEU A 5 -6.68 42.72 -12.98
CA LEU A 5 -8.12 42.60 -13.16
C LEU A 5 -8.80 43.76 -12.43
N ASP A 6 -9.66 44.47 -13.14
CA ASP A 6 -10.49 45.51 -12.52
C ASP A 6 -11.71 44.84 -11.88
N TYR A 7 -11.75 44.83 -10.55
CA TYR A 7 -12.85 44.29 -9.76
C TYR A 7 -12.99 45.05 -8.44
N ARG A 8 -14.22 45.12 -7.94
CA ARG A 8 -14.52 45.73 -6.63
C ARG A 8 -14.48 44.68 -5.53
N VAL A 9 -14.05 45.07 -4.34
CA VAL A 9 -14.11 44.25 -3.12
C VAL A 9 -14.90 44.98 -2.06
N GLU A 10 -15.75 44.27 -1.35
CA GLU A 10 -16.49 44.76 -0.18
C GLU A 10 -16.19 43.87 1.02
N SER A 11 -15.96 44.50 2.17
CA SER A 11 -15.83 43.81 3.45
C SER A 11 -17.19 43.36 3.96
N VAL A 12 -17.28 42.11 4.41
CA VAL A 12 -18.45 41.60 5.11
C VAL A 12 -18.11 41.59 6.59
N LEU A 13 -18.73 42.50 7.35
CA LEU A 13 -18.50 42.63 8.78
C LEU A 13 -19.54 41.84 9.60
N ARG A 14 -19.09 41.24 10.71
CA ARG A 14 -19.95 40.73 11.78
C ARG A 14 -19.42 41.23 13.11
N ASP A 15 -20.30 41.80 13.92
CA ASP A 15 -19.96 42.36 15.23
C ASP A 15 -18.76 43.34 15.15
N GLY A 16 -18.72 44.14 14.08
CA GLY A 16 -17.65 45.11 13.81
C GLY A 16 -16.31 44.51 13.35
N ARG A 17 -16.21 43.19 13.15
CA ARG A 17 -15.00 42.50 12.69
C ARG A 17 -15.15 41.96 11.27
N LEU A 18 -14.06 41.93 10.52
CA LEU A 18 -14.04 41.34 9.18
C LEU A 18 -14.34 39.83 9.28
N ALA A 19 -15.44 39.41 8.66
CA ALA A 19 -15.92 38.03 8.70
C ALA A 19 -15.74 37.31 7.36
N ASP A 20 -15.83 38.04 6.25
CA ASP A 20 -15.63 37.52 4.88
C ASP A 20 -15.35 38.68 3.91
N LEU A 21 -15.01 38.34 2.67
CA LEU A 21 -14.90 39.29 1.56
C LEU A 21 -15.88 38.94 0.45
N ARG A 22 -16.43 39.97 -0.19
CA ARG A 22 -17.21 39.82 -1.41
C ARG A 22 -16.49 40.51 -2.57
N VAL A 23 -16.17 39.76 -3.60
CA VAL A 23 -15.45 40.22 -4.79
C VAL A 23 -16.40 40.27 -5.98
N PHE A 24 -16.33 41.36 -6.74
CA PHE A 24 -17.22 41.64 -7.87
C PHE A 24 -16.44 41.77 -9.18
N PRO A 25 -16.13 40.65 -9.86
CA PRO A 25 -15.57 40.68 -11.20
C PRO A 25 -16.70 40.94 -12.22
N GLY A 26 -16.80 42.19 -12.68
CA GLY A 26 -17.94 42.64 -13.50
C GLY A 26 -19.27 42.52 -12.74
N ASP A 27 -20.28 41.90 -13.37
CA ASP A 27 -21.63 41.75 -12.78
C ASP A 27 -21.77 40.52 -11.86
N LYS A 28 -20.72 39.71 -11.73
CA LYS A 28 -20.74 38.52 -10.86
C LYS A 28 -20.34 38.90 -9.44
N SER A 29 -20.80 38.12 -8.46
CA SER A 29 -20.39 38.26 -7.06
C SER A 29 -19.87 36.93 -6.54
N TRP A 30 -18.66 36.96 -5.99
CA TRP A 30 -17.99 35.82 -5.36
C TRP A 30 -17.75 36.13 -3.89
N THR A 31 -17.99 35.16 -3.03
CA THR A 31 -17.56 35.20 -1.64
C THR A 31 -16.21 34.51 -1.51
N LEU A 32 -15.34 34.99 -0.63
CA LEU A 32 -14.07 34.32 -0.36
C LEU A 32 -14.32 32.94 0.28
N TRP A 33 -14.97 32.89 1.44
CA TRP A 33 -15.28 31.63 2.13
C TRP A 33 -16.71 31.55 2.69
N GLY A 34 -17.42 32.67 2.75
CA GLY A 34 -18.73 32.74 3.40
C GLY A 34 -18.64 32.72 4.93
N ARG A 35 -19.69 32.21 5.58
CA ARG A 35 -19.87 32.30 7.04
C ARG A 35 -18.81 31.60 7.90
N ARG A 36 -17.96 30.74 7.30
CA ARG A 36 -16.95 29.92 7.99
C ARG A 36 -15.52 30.25 7.54
N GLY A 37 -15.26 31.50 7.15
CA GLY A 37 -13.97 31.90 6.55
C GLY A 37 -12.74 31.56 7.38
N PRO A 38 -12.66 31.96 8.65
CA PRO A 38 -11.52 31.63 9.50
C PRO A 38 -11.29 30.11 9.63
N GLN A 39 -12.36 29.32 9.78
CA GLN A 39 -12.25 27.86 9.88
C GLN A 39 -11.82 27.21 8.55
N ALA A 40 -12.24 27.78 7.42
CA ALA A 40 -11.84 27.29 6.10
C ALA A 40 -10.34 27.53 5.85
N GLU A 41 -9.78 28.65 6.30
CA GLU A 41 -8.34 28.92 6.23
C GLU A 41 -7.53 28.04 7.18
N GLU A 42 -8.03 27.79 8.39
CA GLU A 42 -7.41 26.84 9.33
C GLU A 42 -7.31 25.43 8.74
N ALA A 43 -8.33 25.00 7.99
CA ALA A 43 -8.34 23.70 7.32
C ALA A 43 -7.30 23.55 6.20
N LEU A 44 -6.69 24.64 5.73
CA LEU A 44 -5.59 24.60 4.75
C LEU A 44 -4.25 24.22 5.41
N LEU A 45 -4.07 24.48 6.70
CA LEU A 45 -2.78 24.31 7.38
C LEU A 45 -2.25 22.87 7.38
N PRO A 46 -3.07 21.81 7.55
CA PRO A 46 -2.59 20.43 7.42
C PRO A 46 -2.06 20.10 6.02
N LEU A 47 -2.52 20.81 4.98
CA LEU A 47 -2.12 20.56 3.58
C LEU A 47 -0.70 21.05 3.26
N ALA A 48 -0.14 21.93 4.11
CA ALA A 48 1.23 22.40 3.97
C ALA A 48 2.22 21.23 4.11
N GLY A 49 1.94 20.26 4.97
CA GLY A 49 2.88 19.17 5.28
C GLY A 49 4.22 19.69 5.83
N GLU A 50 5.29 18.93 5.59
CA GLU A 50 6.66 19.35 5.87
C GLU A 50 7.26 20.07 4.65
N GLY A 51 7.76 21.30 4.84
CA GLY A 51 8.34 22.10 3.76
C GLY A 51 8.31 23.61 4.04
N LEU A 52 8.69 24.41 3.05
CA LEU A 52 8.62 25.87 3.10
C LEU A 52 7.21 26.35 2.70
N PRO A 53 6.38 26.84 3.63
CA PRO A 53 5.01 27.24 3.31
C PRO A 53 5.00 28.45 2.37
N VAL A 54 4.22 28.34 1.29
CA VAL A 54 4.00 29.42 0.32
C VAL A 54 2.50 29.64 0.15
N LEU A 55 1.95 30.69 0.76
CA LEU A 55 0.55 31.07 0.57
C LEU A 55 0.37 31.76 -0.78
N LEU A 56 -0.49 31.23 -1.65
CA LEU A 56 -0.93 31.90 -2.87
C LEU A 56 -2.27 32.59 -2.58
N GLY A 57 -2.17 33.88 -2.28
CA GLY A 57 -3.22 34.71 -1.69
C GLY A 57 -3.16 34.78 -0.17
N SER A 58 -3.45 35.96 0.38
CA SER A 58 -3.38 36.21 1.83
C SER A 58 -4.69 35.97 2.59
N GLY A 59 -5.82 35.86 1.88
CA GLY A 59 -7.11 35.52 2.46
C GLY A 59 -7.67 36.59 3.41
N LEU A 60 -8.36 36.13 4.46
CA LEU A 60 -8.72 36.92 5.64
C LEU A 60 -7.54 37.06 6.62
N GLY A 61 -6.46 36.31 6.39
CA GLY A 61 -5.21 36.37 7.15
C GLY A 61 -5.10 35.35 8.28
N ARG A 62 -6.08 34.46 8.46
CA ARG A 62 -6.08 33.51 9.58
C ARG A 62 -5.02 32.44 9.39
N ALA A 63 -4.87 31.90 8.18
CA ALA A 63 -3.79 30.96 7.87
C ALA A 63 -2.41 31.59 8.02
N LEU A 64 -2.25 32.85 7.57
CA LEU A 64 -1.02 33.64 7.72
C LEU A 64 -0.64 33.83 9.19
N GLU A 65 -1.58 34.28 10.02
CA GLU A 65 -1.38 34.47 11.46
C GLU A 65 -0.90 33.18 12.15
N LEU A 66 -1.58 32.06 11.91
CA LEU A 66 -1.24 30.78 12.52
C LEU A 66 0.11 30.23 12.07
N LEU A 67 0.51 30.47 10.81
CA LEU A 67 1.84 30.07 10.33
C LEU A 67 2.95 30.95 10.93
N LEU A 68 2.71 32.24 11.12
CA LEU A 68 3.65 33.13 11.81
C LEU A 68 3.78 32.77 13.30
N GLU A 69 2.68 32.43 13.97
CA GLU A 69 2.68 31.99 15.38
C GLU A 69 3.46 30.68 15.58
N ARG A 70 3.42 29.75 14.61
CA ARG A 70 4.24 28.52 14.61
C ARG A 70 5.74 28.81 14.53
N GLY A 71 6.12 29.97 14.01
CA GLY A 71 7.50 30.36 13.76
C GLY A 71 8.11 29.66 12.54
N GLY A 72 9.25 30.18 12.09
CA GLY A 72 9.96 29.69 10.92
C GLY A 72 9.70 30.50 9.65
N PRO A 73 10.30 30.10 8.53
CA PRO A 73 10.22 30.83 7.27
C PRO A 73 8.85 30.66 6.60
N LEU A 74 8.25 31.79 6.21
CA LEU A 74 6.97 31.82 5.48
C LEU A 74 7.08 32.74 4.27
N ALA A 75 6.46 32.35 3.14
CA ALA A 75 6.24 33.22 2.01
C ALA A 75 4.74 33.42 1.72
N VAL A 76 4.37 34.65 1.33
CA VAL A 76 3.04 35.00 0.82
C VAL A 76 3.23 35.62 -0.56
N VAL A 77 2.51 35.12 -1.55
CA VAL A 77 2.37 35.73 -2.86
C VAL A 77 0.97 36.31 -2.99
N ASP A 78 0.87 37.63 -2.95
CA ASP A 78 -0.41 38.33 -3.10
C ASP A 78 -0.19 39.74 -3.64
N ARG A 79 -0.72 39.99 -4.84
CA ARG A 79 -0.68 41.28 -5.54
C ARG A 79 -2.05 41.97 -5.62
N GLU A 80 -3.07 41.43 -4.95
CA GLU A 80 -4.45 41.88 -5.09
C GLU A 80 -4.75 43.12 -4.23
N THR A 81 -4.31 44.30 -4.69
CA THR A 81 -4.46 45.58 -3.98
C THR A 81 -5.87 45.86 -3.44
N PRO A 82 -6.98 45.61 -4.17
CA PRO A 82 -8.34 45.84 -3.64
C PRO A 82 -8.67 44.95 -2.42
N ILE A 83 -8.18 43.71 -2.40
CA ILE A 83 -8.36 42.78 -1.29
C ILE A 83 -7.47 43.19 -0.11
N LEU A 84 -6.21 43.53 -0.38
CA LEU A 84 -5.26 43.96 0.64
C LEU A 84 -5.70 45.24 1.35
N ALA A 85 -6.33 46.18 0.62
CA ALA A 85 -6.91 47.39 1.19
C ALA A 85 -8.07 47.10 2.16
N CYS A 86 -8.90 46.09 1.87
CA CYS A 86 -10.01 45.70 2.74
C CYS A 86 -9.56 44.93 3.98
N THR A 87 -8.50 44.14 3.86
CA THR A 87 -8.02 43.25 4.94
C THR A 87 -6.96 43.89 5.83
N GLY A 88 -6.22 44.88 5.30
CA GLY A 88 -5.11 45.53 5.99
C GLY A 88 -3.90 44.62 6.23
N LEU A 89 -3.87 43.43 5.61
CA LEU A 89 -2.85 42.41 5.91
C LEU A 89 -1.45 42.84 5.47
N ARG A 90 -1.33 43.53 4.34
CA ARG A 90 -0.03 44.01 3.86
C ARG A 90 0.59 45.03 4.81
N GLU A 91 -0.21 45.93 5.36
CA GLU A 91 0.26 46.92 6.34
C GLU A 91 0.63 46.27 7.67
N ARG A 92 -0.16 45.30 8.12
CA ARG A 92 0.06 44.58 9.40
C ARG A 92 1.27 43.66 9.37
N PHE A 93 1.46 42.92 8.29
CA PHE A 93 2.43 41.81 8.24
C PHE A 93 3.55 42.00 7.21
N GLY A 94 3.43 42.94 6.26
CA GLY A 94 4.36 43.04 5.13
C GLY A 94 5.83 43.30 5.50
N ALA A 95 6.09 43.85 6.69
CA ALA A 95 7.44 44.09 7.21
C ALA A 95 7.86 43.08 8.30
N HIS A 96 7.11 41.99 8.48
CA HIS A 96 7.41 40.99 9.51
C HIS A 96 8.71 40.23 9.16
N PRO A 97 9.68 40.11 10.08
CA PRO A 97 11.01 39.58 9.77
C PRO A 97 11.02 38.11 9.34
N GLY A 98 10.02 37.32 9.75
CA GLY A 98 9.85 35.92 9.34
C GLY A 98 9.05 35.72 8.05
N LEU A 99 8.65 36.79 7.36
CA LEU A 99 7.75 36.74 6.21
C LEU A 99 8.42 37.31 4.96
N LEU A 100 8.47 36.51 3.89
CA LEU A 100 8.73 37.00 2.54
C LEU A 100 7.40 37.31 1.85
N TRP A 101 7.09 38.60 1.67
CA TRP A 101 5.93 39.02 0.88
C TRP A 101 6.35 39.33 -0.56
N LEU A 102 5.68 38.69 -1.53
CA LEU A 102 5.90 38.89 -2.96
C LEU A 102 4.61 39.38 -3.63
N ASP A 103 4.72 40.43 -4.45
CA ASP A 103 3.63 41.07 -5.17
C ASP A 103 4.01 41.42 -6.62
N ASP A 104 5.14 40.88 -7.11
CA ASP A 104 5.64 41.18 -8.44
C ASP A 104 4.62 40.75 -9.53
N PRO A 105 4.29 41.63 -10.49
CA PRO A 105 3.31 41.32 -11.51
C PRO A 105 3.73 40.22 -12.51
N ASP A 106 5.02 39.88 -12.58
CA ASP A 106 5.54 38.77 -13.40
C ASP A 106 5.67 37.48 -12.56
N PRO A 107 4.93 36.41 -12.89
CA PRO A 107 5.03 35.14 -12.16
C PRO A 107 6.44 34.54 -12.24
N GLN A 108 7.22 34.81 -13.30
CA GLN A 108 8.60 34.32 -13.39
C GLN A 108 9.53 35.03 -12.39
N ALA A 109 9.34 36.33 -12.17
CA ALA A 109 10.07 37.08 -11.17
C ALA A 109 9.75 36.58 -9.75
N VAL A 110 8.48 36.27 -9.47
CA VAL A 110 8.06 35.63 -8.22
C VAL A 110 8.72 34.27 -8.02
N LEU A 111 8.69 33.39 -9.03
CA LEU A 111 9.33 32.07 -8.93
C LEU A 111 10.84 32.18 -8.70
N ALA A 112 11.51 33.13 -9.34
CA ALA A 112 12.93 33.38 -9.13
C ALA A 112 13.22 33.87 -7.70
N ALA A 113 12.36 34.73 -7.14
CA ALA A 113 12.46 35.18 -5.75
C ALA A 113 12.23 34.04 -4.76
N LEU A 114 11.19 33.23 -4.96
CA LEU A 114 10.91 32.05 -4.16
C LEU A 114 12.07 31.04 -4.22
N SER A 115 12.68 30.83 -5.38
CA SER A 115 13.83 29.94 -5.54
C SER A 115 15.07 30.42 -4.77
N ARG A 116 15.35 31.73 -4.79
CA ARG A 116 16.45 32.31 -3.98
C ARG A 116 16.17 32.14 -2.49
N TRP A 117 14.96 32.47 -2.06
CA TRP A 117 14.55 32.29 -0.68
C TRP A 117 14.62 30.84 -0.24
N GLN A 118 14.20 29.89 -1.07
CA GLN A 118 14.34 28.46 -0.81
C GLN A 118 15.79 28.06 -0.52
N LEU A 119 16.74 28.56 -1.32
CA LEU A 119 18.17 28.30 -1.10
C LEU A 119 18.66 28.90 0.23
N GLU A 120 18.23 30.12 0.58
CA GLU A 120 18.54 30.76 1.87
C GLU A 120 17.99 29.97 3.06
N GLN A 121 16.85 29.28 2.88
CA GLN A 121 16.22 28.42 3.89
C GLN A 121 16.71 26.96 3.84
N GLY A 122 17.85 26.69 3.21
CA GLY A 122 18.48 25.36 3.19
C GLY A 122 17.94 24.38 2.16
N GLY A 123 17.17 24.85 1.18
CA GLY A 123 16.74 24.04 0.02
C GLY A 123 15.53 23.14 0.26
N SER A 124 14.80 23.32 1.37
CA SER A 124 13.58 22.55 1.66
C SER A 124 12.51 22.72 0.57
N PRO A 125 11.70 21.67 0.26
CA PRO A 125 10.70 21.75 -0.78
C PRO A 125 9.62 22.79 -0.46
N PHE A 126 9.02 23.38 -1.48
CA PHE A 126 7.86 24.25 -1.29
C PHE A 126 6.64 23.48 -0.83
N ALA A 127 5.86 24.10 0.04
CA ALA A 127 4.55 23.65 0.50
C ALA A 127 3.51 24.70 0.09
N PRO A 128 3.03 24.66 -1.17
CA PRO A 128 2.09 25.67 -1.65
C PRO A 128 0.71 25.50 -1.01
N LEU A 129 0.17 26.61 -0.51
CA LEU A 129 -1.17 26.72 0.06
C LEU A 129 -1.97 27.71 -0.78
N ALA A 130 -2.72 27.21 -1.76
CA ALA A 130 -3.46 28.06 -2.68
C ALA A 130 -4.89 28.31 -2.22
N LEU A 131 -5.27 29.59 -2.11
CA LEU A 131 -6.64 29.95 -1.80
C LEU A 131 -7.50 29.85 -3.08
N PRO A 132 -8.65 29.14 -3.06
CA PRO A 132 -9.47 28.89 -4.24
C PRO A 132 -9.91 30.16 -4.98
N LEU A 133 -10.16 31.26 -4.26
CA LEU A 133 -10.54 32.53 -4.88
C LEU A 133 -9.40 33.11 -5.72
N TRP A 134 -8.15 33.09 -5.24
CA TRP A 134 -6.99 33.61 -5.96
C TRP A 134 -6.72 32.84 -7.25
N LEU A 135 -6.82 31.51 -7.20
CA LEU A 135 -6.74 30.65 -8.39
C LEU A 135 -7.83 30.96 -9.44
N ARG A 136 -8.99 31.46 -9.00
CA ARG A 136 -10.11 31.84 -9.87
C ARG A 136 -10.03 33.27 -10.37
N LEU A 137 -9.47 34.18 -9.56
CA LEU A 137 -9.30 35.58 -9.93
C LEU A 137 -8.37 35.66 -11.13
N ASP A 138 -7.15 35.15 -11.00
CA ASP A 138 -6.18 35.17 -12.08
C ASP A 138 -5.52 33.79 -12.27
N PRO A 139 -6.15 32.89 -13.05
CA PRO A 139 -5.60 31.57 -13.34
C PRO A 139 -4.23 31.63 -14.04
N ASP A 140 -4.01 32.66 -14.88
CA ASP A 140 -2.78 32.82 -15.66
C ASP A 140 -1.60 33.25 -14.77
N TYR A 141 -1.87 33.81 -13.60
CA TYR A 141 -0.86 34.16 -12.60
C TYR A 141 -0.78 33.11 -11.47
N TYR A 142 -1.82 32.97 -10.65
CA TYR A 142 -1.79 32.09 -9.48
C TYR A 142 -1.81 30.61 -9.86
N GLY A 143 -2.48 30.24 -10.95
CA GLY A 143 -2.48 28.86 -11.45
C GLY A 143 -1.11 28.41 -11.96
N VAL A 144 -0.39 29.29 -12.65
CA VAL A 144 0.99 29.05 -13.09
C VAL A 144 1.93 28.87 -11.91
N LEU A 145 1.85 29.76 -10.92
CA LEU A 145 2.64 29.67 -9.68
C LEU A 145 2.36 28.37 -8.93
N HIS A 146 1.09 28.03 -8.70
CA HIS A 146 0.70 26.80 -8.02
C HIS A 146 1.25 25.56 -8.71
N THR A 147 1.12 25.50 -10.04
CA THR A 147 1.61 24.36 -10.84
C THR A 147 3.12 24.22 -10.76
N ALA A 148 3.87 25.33 -10.82
CA ALA A 148 5.33 25.33 -10.72
C ALA A 148 5.82 24.90 -9.33
N LEU A 149 5.18 25.38 -8.26
CA LEU A 149 5.53 25.01 -6.89
C LEU A 149 5.23 23.54 -6.60
N GLU A 150 4.09 23.03 -7.06
CA GLU A 150 3.74 21.61 -6.98
C GLU A 150 4.72 20.73 -7.78
N ALA A 151 5.13 21.16 -8.97
CA ALA A 151 6.13 20.45 -9.77
C ALA A 151 7.50 20.39 -9.06
N SER A 152 7.92 21.50 -8.45
CA SER A 152 9.15 21.58 -7.65
C SER A 152 9.09 20.65 -6.43
N ARG A 153 7.98 20.67 -5.67
CA ARG A 153 7.77 19.76 -4.51
C ARG A 153 7.86 18.29 -4.91
N ARG A 154 7.26 17.91 -6.03
CA ARG A 154 7.33 16.54 -6.56
C ARG A 154 8.75 16.18 -7.00
N ALA A 155 9.47 17.09 -7.64
CA ALA A 155 10.85 16.85 -8.06
C ALA A 155 11.78 16.61 -6.86
N ASP A 156 11.67 17.42 -5.80
CA ASP A 156 12.43 17.23 -4.56
C ASP A 156 12.13 15.87 -3.91
N PHE A 157 10.86 15.50 -3.81
CA PHE A 157 10.47 14.18 -3.32
C PHE A 157 11.16 13.05 -4.09
N TRP A 158 11.05 13.03 -5.42
CA TRP A 158 11.63 11.96 -6.22
C TRP A 158 13.16 11.93 -6.14
N SER A 159 13.81 13.09 -5.99
CA SER A 159 15.26 13.17 -5.78
C SER A 159 15.70 12.56 -4.45
N LYS A 160 14.95 12.79 -3.37
CA LYS A 160 15.21 12.22 -2.04
C LYS A 160 14.85 10.73 -1.97
N ALA A 161 13.75 10.34 -2.60
CA ALA A 161 13.27 8.97 -2.60
C ALA A 161 14.18 8.04 -3.44
N ARG A 162 14.68 8.51 -4.58
CA ARG A 162 15.58 7.76 -5.47
C ARG A 162 17.05 7.94 -5.07
N GLN A 163 17.46 7.21 -4.04
CA GLN A 163 18.86 7.14 -3.62
C GLN A 163 19.54 5.86 -4.14
N PRO A 164 20.89 5.84 -4.22
CA PRO A 164 21.62 4.61 -4.47
C PRO A 164 21.28 3.55 -3.42
N ARG A 165 20.78 2.40 -3.87
CA ARG A 165 20.46 1.25 -3.01
C ARG A 165 21.72 0.42 -2.76
N PHE A 166 21.78 -0.22 -1.59
CA PHE A 166 22.88 -1.07 -1.15
C PHE A 166 24.23 -0.33 -1.06
N ALA A 167 24.21 0.97 -0.77
CA ALA A 167 25.42 1.77 -0.57
C ALA A 167 26.04 1.59 0.83
N ARG A 168 25.32 0.94 1.76
CA ARG A 168 25.70 0.72 3.16
C ARG A 168 26.11 -0.74 3.36
N THR A 169 26.92 -0.99 4.39
CA THR A 169 27.34 -2.35 4.78
C THR A 169 26.18 -3.18 5.33
N GLN A 170 25.26 -2.55 6.07
CA GLN A 170 24.02 -3.16 6.54
C GLN A 170 22.84 -2.62 5.70
N PRO A 171 22.20 -3.45 4.86
CA PRO A 171 21.04 -3.02 4.10
C PRO A 171 19.82 -2.78 4.99
N ARG A 172 19.07 -1.72 4.69
CA ARG A 172 17.83 -1.36 5.37
C ARG A 172 16.64 -2.04 4.69
N VAL A 173 15.83 -2.76 5.46
CA VAL A 173 14.71 -3.57 4.95
C VAL A 173 13.38 -2.91 5.22
N LEU A 174 12.58 -2.65 4.18
CA LEU A 174 11.18 -2.27 4.35
C LEU A 174 10.30 -3.52 4.28
N LEU A 175 9.75 -3.96 5.40
CA LEU A 175 8.94 -5.18 5.46
C LEU A 175 7.46 -4.87 5.28
N PHE A 176 6.82 -5.44 4.27
CA PHE A 176 5.36 -5.40 4.12
C PHE A 176 4.73 -6.43 5.06
N GLN A 177 4.06 -5.91 6.10
CA GLN A 177 3.53 -6.71 7.20
C GLN A 177 2.04 -6.93 7.07
N ARG A 178 1.62 -8.13 7.46
CA ARG A 178 0.21 -8.53 7.62
C ARG A 178 0.16 -9.57 8.75
N PRO A 179 -0.97 -9.74 9.47
CA PRO A 179 -1.14 -10.87 10.39
C PRO A 179 -0.93 -12.22 9.68
N TYR A 180 0.30 -12.74 9.73
CA TYR A 180 0.73 -13.97 9.10
C TYR A 180 1.87 -14.58 9.92
N PHE A 181 1.85 -15.90 10.12
CA PHE A 181 2.71 -16.56 11.13
C PHE A 181 4.21 -16.32 10.91
N LEU A 182 4.66 -16.27 9.65
CA LEU A 182 6.08 -16.03 9.33
C LEU A 182 6.57 -14.62 9.63
N MET A 183 5.69 -13.65 9.88
CA MET A 183 6.15 -12.27 10.13
C MET A 183 7.01 -12.18 11.39
N GLU A 184 6.64 -12.92 12.44
CA GLU A 184 7.45 -12.99 13.66
C GLU A 184 8.82 -13.61 13.36
N GLU A 185 8.88 -14.70 12.60
CA GLU A 185 10.13 -15.37 12.26
C GLU A 185 11.05 -14.50 11.39
N ILE A 186 10.48 -13.78 10.41
CA ILE A 186 11.21 -12.84 9.56
C ILE A 186 11.78 -11.69 10.37
N THR A 187 10.96 -11.02 11.19
CA THR A 187 11.42 -9.88 12.00
C THR A 187 12.48 -10.31 13.03
N GLN A 188 12.33 -11.51 13.58
CA GLN A 188 13.31 -12.14 14.43
C GLN A 188 14.64 -12.41 13.71
N ALA A 189 14.60 -12.94 12.48
CA ALA A 189 15.79 -13.17 11.66
C ALA A 189 16.50 -11.86 11.30
N LEU A 190 15.74 -10.84 10.87
CA LEU A 190 16.28 -9.50 10.58
C LEU A 190 16.99 -8.91 11.80
N THR A 191 16.40 -9.06 12.99
CA THR A 191 16.99 -8.61 14.26
C THR A 191 18.25 -9.40 14.61
N ALA A 192 18.26 -10.72 14.41
CA ALA A 192 19.43 -11.56 14.68
C ALA A 192 20.61 -11.28 13.74
N LEU A 193 20.32 -10.84 12.51
CA LEU A 193 21.31 -10.42 11.52
C LEU A 193 21.77 -8.97 11.71
N ASP A 194 21.27 -8.26 12.72
CA ASP A 194 21.52 -6.83 12.96
C ASP A 194 21.20 -5.97 11.72
N LEU A 195 20.14 -6.32 11.00
CA LEU A 195 19.66 -5.56 9.85
C LEU A 195 18.62 -4.53 10.29
N PRO A 196 18.82 -3.23 10.00
CA PRO A 196 17.80 -2.22 10.27
C PRO A 196 16.56 -2.51 9.43
N TRP A 197 15.39 -2.60 10.06
CA TRP A 197 14.14 -2.83 9.33
C TRP A 197 13.02 -1.92 9.84
N ARG A 198 12.07 -1.62 8.94
CA ARG A 198 10.82 -0.92 9.27
C ARG A 198 9.66 -1.70 8.67
N GLY A 199 8.67 -2.02 9.50
CA GLY A 199 7.44 -2.66 9.08
C GLY A 199 6.41 -1.66 8.57
N LEU A 200 5.74 -1.99 7.46
CA LEU A 200 4.56 -1.30 6.97
C LEU A 200 3.37 -2.24 7.00
N ASP A 201 2.39 -1.96 7.84
CA ASP A 201 1.15 -2.74 7.88
C ASP A 201 0.38 -2.56 6.56
N VAL A 202 0.15 -3.66 5.86
CA VAL A 202 -0.64 -3.74 4.62
C VAL A 202 -2.14 -3.79 4.93
N GLY A 203 -2.51 -4.24 6.13
CA GLY A 203 -3.88 -4.59 6.49
C GLY A 203 -4.18 -6.08 6.29
N PRO A 204 -5.26 -6.60 6.91
CA PRO A 204 -5.57 -8.03 6.98
C PRO A 204 -6.28 -8.58 5.73
N GLY A 205 -6.90 -7.72 4.92
CA GLY A 205 -7.76 -8.10 3.80
C GLY A 205 -7.03 -8.19 2.45
N PRO A 206 -7.73 -8.53 1.36
CA PRO A 206 -7.15 -8.51 0.01
C PRO A 206 -6.80 -7.08 -0.45
N GLU A 207 -7.48 -6.07 0.07
CA GLU A 207 -7.21 -4.66 -0.20
C GLU A 207 -6.13 -4.09 0.72
N LEU A 208 -5.42 -3.08 0.23
CA LEU A 208 -4.47 -2.31 1.03
C LEU A 208 -5.21 -1.44 2.03
N ARG A 209 -4.68 -1.31 3.25
CA ARG A 209 -5.28 -0.40 4.23
C ARG A 209 -5.19 1.07 3.75
N PRO A 210 -6.16 1.91 4.13
CA PRO A 210 -6.02 3.36 4.00
C PRO A 210 -4.72 3.85 4.68
N GLY A 211 -4.00 4.77 4.04
CA GLY A 211 -2.73 5.29 4.56
C GLY A 211 -1.49 4.48 4.17
N PHE A 212 -1.63 3.26 3.61
CA PHE A 212 -0.47 2.43 3.28
C PHE A 212 0.49 3.11 2.29
N LEU A 213 -0.08 3.79 1.29
CA LEU A 213 0.70 4.48 0.27
C LEU A 213 1.46 5.67 0.88
N GLU A 214 0.80 6.45 1.71
CA GLU A 214 1.39 7.59 2.43
C GLU A 214 2.55 7.12 3.31
N ASP A 215 2.37 6.03 4.04
CA ASP A 215 3.41 5.46 4.90
C ASP A 215 4.58 4.87 4.09
N LEU A 216 4.31 4.28 2.92
CA LEU A 216 5.35 3.82 1.99
C LEU A 216 6.18 4.99 1.46
N LEU A 217 5.54 6.08 1.03
CA LEU A 217 6.22 7.26 0.52
C LEU A 217 7.03 7.95 1.61
N ALA A 218 6.48 8.08 2.83
CA ALA A 218 7.20 8.61 3.98
C ALA A 218 8.41 7.72 4.33
N ALA A 219 8.24 6.40 4.39
CA ALA A 219 9.34 5.47 4.65
C ALA A 219 10.42 5.52 3.55
N ALA A 220 10.05 5.73 2.28
CA ALA A 220 11.01 5.85 1.20
C ALA A 220 11.99 7.03 1.40
N VAL A 221 11.53 8.11 2.01
CA VAL A 221 12.32 9.32 2.29
C VAL A 221 13.01 9.25 3.66
N ASP A 222 12.27 8.89 4.72
CA ASP A 222 12.77 8.96 6.10
C ASP A 222 13.61 7.73 6.46
N PHE A 223 13.12 6.56 6.09
CA PHE A 223 13.78 5.29 6.37
C PHE A 223 14.73 4.87 5.27
N GLN A 224 14.62 5.43 4.07
CA GLN A 224 15.62 5.21 3.02
C GLN A 224 15.97 3.72 2.81
N PRO A 225 14.99 2.83 2.61
CA PRO A 225 15.23 1.41 2.52
C PRO A 225 16.08 1.04 1.31
N ASP A 226 16.87 -0.02 1.42
CA ASP A 226 17.64 -0.58 0.31
C ASP A 226 16.78 -1.51 -0.54
N PHE A 227 15.81 -2.21 0.07
CA PHE A 227 14.81 -3.01 -0.63
C PHE A 227 13.53 -3.18 0.21
N ALA A 228 12.44 -3.54 -0.45
CA ALA A 228 11.21 -4.00 0.18
C ALA A 228 11.17 -5.53 0.23
N LEU A 229 10.75 -6.10 1.36
CA LEU A 229 10.54 -7.53 1.56
C LEU A 229 9.04 -7.79 1.75
N THR A 230 8.52 -8.79 1.03
CA THR A 230 7.14 -9.26 1.19
C THR A 230 7.06 -10.77 1.13
N VAL A 231 6.01 -11.34 1.73
CA VAL A 231 5.64 -12.74 1.61
C VAL A 231 4.42 -12.85 0.73
N ASN A 232 4.43 -13.79 -0.23
CA ASN A 232 3.29 -14.06 -1.11
C ASN A 232 2.72 -12.79 -1.80
N HIS A 233 3.57 -11.79 -2.09
CA HIS A 233 3.17 -10.50 -2.66
C HIS A 233 2.14 -9.70 -1.83
N PHE A 234 2.11 -9.87 -0.51
CA PHE A 234 1.35 -8.96 0.34
C PHE A 234 1.78 -7.52 0.11
N GLY A 235 0.82 -6.61 0.00
CA GLY A 235 1.09 -5.20 -0.27
C GLY A 235 1.12 -4.83 -1.75
N LEU A 236 1.05 -5.80 -2.67
CA LEU A 236 0.88 -5.53 -4.11
C LEU A 236 -0.59 -5.59 -4.52
N ASP A 237 -0.96 -4.75 -5.50
CA ASP A 237 -2.27 -4.73 -6.14
C ASP A 237 -2.28 -5.49 -7.47
N ARG A 238 -3.45 -6.02 -7.85
CA ARG A 238 -3.64 -6.85 -9.05
C ARG A 238 -3.27 -6.12 -10.35
N GLU A 239 -3.47 -4.80 -10.37
CA GLU A 239 -3.20 -3.92 -11.50
C GLU A 239 -1.72 -3.52 -11.61
N GLY A 240 -0.89 -3.91 -10.64
CA GLY A 240 0.55 -3.68 -10.65
C GLY A 240 0.96 -2.22 -10.41
N ARG A 241 0.08 -1.37 -9.87
CA ARG A 241 0.40 0.05 -9.58
C ARG A 241 1.45 0.17 -8.49
N MET A 242 1.41 -0.70 -7.49
CA MET A 242 2.40 -0.76 -6.41
C MET A 242 3.77 -1.15 -6.95
N SER A 243 3.84 -2.19 -7.79
CA SER A 243 5.09 -2.56 -8.45
C SER A 243 5.64 -1.43 -9.32
N GLU A 244 4.77 -0.59 -9.91
CA GLU A 244 5.18 0.54 -10.75
C GLU A 244 5.73 1.65 -9.86
N LEU A 245 5.08 1.89 -8.73
CA LEU A 245 5.55 2.83 -7.74
C LEU A 245 6.93 2.42 -7.20
N LEU A 246 7.12 1.15 -6.84
CA LEU A 246 8.42 0.63 -6.36
C LEU A 246 9.51 0.81 -7.41
N GLU A 247 9.23 0.48 -8.68
CA GLU A 247 10.14 0.74 -9.80
C GLU A 247 10.45 2.24 -9.95
N ARG A 248 9.43 3.10 -9.88
CA ARG A 248 9.60 4.56 -9.93
C ARG A 248 10.35 5.10 -8.73
N LEU A 249 10.29 4.47 -7.56
CA LEU A 249 11.12 4.81 -6.40
C LEU A 249 12.55 4.28 -6.56
N GLY A 250 12.80 3.41 -7.54
CA GLY A 250 14.03 2.63 -7.64
C GLY A 250 14.24 1.78 -6.40
N LEU A 251 13.16 1.27 -5.79
CA LEU A 251 13.17 0.43 -4.60
C LEU A 251 12.96 -1.03 -5.03
N PRO A 252 14.02 -1.86 -5.01
CA PRO A 252 13.91 -3.28 -5.35
C PRO A 252 12.94 -4.01 -4.43
N LEU A 253 12.27 -5.02 -4.99
CA LEU A 253 11.32 -5.87 -4.27
C LEU A 253 11.84 -7.30 -4.20
N ALA A 254 11.96 -7.82 -2.98
CA ALA A 254 12.15 -9.24 -2.70
C ALA A 254 10.82 -9.84 -2.25
N SER A 255 10.29 -10.81 -3.00
CA SER A 255 9.08 -11.53 -2.62
C SER A 255 9.34 -13.00 -2.38
N TRP A 256 9.09 -13.45 -1.16
CA TRP A 256 9.19 -14.86 -0.80
C TRP A 256 7.84 -15.54 -0.87
N PHE A 257 7.70 -16.47 -1.82
CA PHE A 257 6.55 -17.34 -1.96
C PHE A 257 6.74 -18.57 -1.08
N VAL A 258 5.91 -18.64 -0.04
CA VAL A 258 5.84 -19.79 0.90
C VAL A 258 4.64 -20.69 0.60
N ASP A 259 3.82 -20.27 -0.37
CA ASP A 259 2.79 -21.07 -1.03
C ASP A 259 3.14 -21.27 -2.51
N ASN A 260 2.26 -21.92 -3.28
CA ASN A 260 2.42 -22.06 -4.72
C ASN A 260 2.32 -20.67 -5.39
N PRO A 261 3.41 -20.17 -6.04
CA PRO A 261 3.42 -18.84 -6.62
C PRO A 261 2.40 -18.70 -7.76
N HIS A 262 2.06 -19.76 -8.50
CA HIS A 262 1.14 -19.68 -9.64
C HIS A 262 -0.31 -19.35 -9.23
N LEU A 263 -0.75 -19.81 -8.06
CA LEU A 263 -2.08 -19.49 -7.52
C LEU A 263 -2.20 -18.02 -7.10
N ILE A 264 -1.07 -17.39 -6.78
CA ILE A 264 -0.98 -16.00 -6.37
C ILE A 264 -0.79 -15.12 -7.61
N LEU A 265 0.27 -15.37 -8.37
CA LEU A 265 0.72 -14.56 -9.51
C LEU A 265 -0.30 -14.49 -10.66
N SER A 266 -1.10 -15.54 -10.86
CA SER A 266 -2.17 -15.56 -11.87
C SER A 266 -3.19 -14.42 -11.70
N ARG A 267 -3.29 -13.84 -10.49
CA ARG A 267 -4.19 -12.73 -10.16
C ARG A 267 -3.64 -11.35 -10.52
N TYR A 268 -2.40 -11.27 -10.96
CA TYR A 268 -1.67 -10.02 -11.09
C TYR A 268 -1.14 -9.79 -12.50
N GLN A 269 -1.11 -8.52 -12.91
CA GLN A 269 -0.53 -8.10 -14.17
C GLN A 269 0.77 -7.32 -13.95
N GLY A 270 1.74 -7.52 -14.84
CA GLY A 270 2.95 -6.68 -14.91
C GLY A 270 3.83 -6.71 -13.66
N LEU A 271 3.92 -7.85 -12.95
CA LEU A 271 4.76 -7.97 -11.76
C LEU A 271 6.22 -8.30 -12.04
N ASN A 272 6.52 -8.78 -13.24
CA ASN A 272 7.86 -9.07 -13.75
C ASN A 272 8.62 -7.79 -14.14
N ARG A 273 8.59 -6.78 -13.25
CA ARG A 273 9.22 -5.48 -13.45
C ARG A 273 10.71 -5.52 -13.09
N PRO A 274 11.53 -4.62 -13.66
CA PRO A 274 12.91 -4.44 -13.22
C PRO A 274 13.01 -4.22 -11.72
N GLY A 275 13.96 -4.88 -11.07
CA GLY A 275 14.17 -4.75 -9.62
C GLY A 275 13.32 -5.69 -8.75
N THR A 276 12.51 -6.58 -9.34
CA THR A 276 11.79 -7.63 -8.60
C THR A 276 12.58 -8.94 -8.60
N ALA A 277 12.86 -9.47 -7.41
CA ALA A 277 13.36 -10.81 -7.18
C ALA A 277 12.28 -11.66 -6.48
N VAL A 278 12.04 -12.86 -7.00
CA VAL A 278 11.10 -13.82 -6.43
C VAL A 278 11.85 -15.02 -5.88
N PHE A 279 11.43 -15.46 -4.70
CA PHE A 279 11.99 -16.60 -4.01
C PHE A 279 10.90 -17.64 -3.83
N THR A 280 11.18 -18.90 -4.13
CA THR A 280 10.22 -20.01 -3.97
C THR A 280 10.85 -21.15 -3.19
N TRP A 281 10.05 -21.80 -2.35
CA TRP A 281 10.48 -22.95 -1.57
C TRP A 281 10.53 -24.26 -2.38
N ASP A 282 9.95 -24.28 -3.58
CA ASP A 282 9.91 -25.45 -4.45
C ASP A 282 10.71 -25.18 -5.74
N ARG A 283 11.73 -26.01 -5.98
CA ARG A 283 12.65 -25.85 -7.13
C ARG A 283 11.93 -26.05 -8.46
N ASP A 284 10.85 -26.81 -8.48
CA ASP A 284 10.11 -27.12 -9.71
C ASP A 284 9.38 -25.87 -10.26
N ASN A 285 9.18 -24.85 -9.43
CA ASN A 285 8.61 -23.56 -9.87
C ASN A 285 9.63 -22.64 -10.56
N LEU A 286 10.94 -22.92 -10.53
CA LEU A 286 11.94 -21.97 -11.05
C LEU A 286 11.82 -21.76 -12.56
N GLU A 287 11.64 -22.84 -13.32
CA GLU A 287 11.51 -22.78 -14.78
C GLU A 287 10.24 -22.02 -15.20
N SER A 288 9.12 -22.30 -14.55
CA SER A 288 7.85 -21.64 -14.84
C SER A 288 7.87 -20.16 -14.42
N LEU A 289 8.51 -19.81 -13.30
CA LEU A 289 8.70 -18.40 -12.90
C LEU A 289 9.58 -17.64 -13.88
N ALA A 290 10.66 -18.26 -14.37
CA ALA A 290 11.50 -17.67 -15.42
C ALA A 290 10.71 -17.47 -16.72
N ALA A 291 9.87 -18.44 -17.11
CA ALA A 291 8.99 -18.34 -18.28
C ALA A 291 7.93 -17.22 -18.15
N LEU A 292 7.52 -16.87 -16.92
CA LEU A 292 6.67 -15.70 -16.63
C LEU A 292 7.43 -14.35 -16.72
N GLY A 293 8.73 -14.38 -17.01
CA GLY A 293 9.56 -13.20 -17.22
C GLY A 293 10.23 -12.67 -15.94
N PHE A 294 10.17 -13.39 -14.82
CA PHE A 294 10.95 -13.03 -13.64
C PHE A 294 12.43 -13.31 -13.89
N GLY A 295 13.19 -12.26 -14.21
CA GLY A 295 14.64 -12.37 -14.46
C GLY A 295 15.46 -12.75 -13.23
N GLN A 296 14.87 -12.73 -12.03
CA GLN A 296 15.50 -13.06 -10.75
C GLN A 296 14.60 -14.01 -9.95
N ALA A 297 14.49 -15.26 -10.40
CA ALA A 297 13.81 -16.33 -9.68
C ALA A 297 14.82 -17.23 -8.96
N HIS A 298 14.68 -17.35 -7.64
CA HIS A 298 15.65 -18.04 -6.77
C HIS A 298 14.97 -19.06 -5.87
N TYR A 299 15.68 -20.15 -5.59
CA TYR A 299 15.24 -21.11 -4.59
C TYR A 299 15.58 -20.61 -3.19
N LEU A 300 14.59 -20.61 -2.29
CA LEU A 300 14.76 -20.29 -0.87
C LEU A 300 13.94 -21.27 -0.04
N PRO A 301 14.58 -22.24 0.66
CA PRO A 301 13.86 -23.24 1.43
C PRO A 301 13.06 -22.62 2.57
N LEU A 302 12.00 -23.32 3.00
CA LEU A 302 11.36 -23.02 4.27
C LEU A 302 12.32 -23.31 5.42
N ALA A 303 12.19 -22.53 6.49
CA ALA A 303 12.91 -22.72 7.74
C ALA A 303 11.96 -22.46 8.91
N THR A 304 12.38 -22.84 10.11
CA THR A 304 11.68 -22.52 11.35
C THR A 304 12.59 -21.67 12.22
N ASP A 305 12.01 -20.79 13.02
CA ASP A 305 12.77 -20.01 13.99
C ASP A 305 13.35 -20.90 15.10
N PRO A 306 14.69 -21.06 15.19
CA PRO A 306 15.32 -21.95 16.17
C PRO A 306 15.21 -21.44 17.61
N ARG A 307 14.77 -20.19 17.83
CA ARG A 307 14.48 -19.70 19.19
C ARG A 307 13.12 -20.16 19.69
N ARG A 308 12.17 -20.38 18.77
CA ARG A 308 10.82 -20.87 19.05
C ARG A 308 10.74 -22.39 18.99
N PHE A 309 11.29 -22.98 17.94
CA PHE A 309 11.29 -24.42 17.71
C PHE A 309 12.62 -25.02 18.14
N ARG A 310 12.74 -25.30 19.44
CA ARG A 310 13.92 -25.92 20.05
C ARG A 310 13.55 -27.08 20.97
N PRO A 311 14.39 -28.14 21.09
CA PRO A 311 14.08 -29.32 21.89
C PRO A 311 13.88 -29.05 23.39
N ASP A 312 14.40 -27.93 23.91
CA ASP A 312 14.43 -27.53 25.32
C ASP A 312 13.42 -26.43 25.66
N ALA A 313 12.33 -26.29 24.88
CA ALA A 313 11.33 -25.23 25.02
C ALA A 313 10.51 -25.25 26.34
N GLY A 314 10.80 -26.15 27.27
CA GLY A 314 10.20 -26.21 28.61
C GLY A 314 9.25 -27.40 28.80
N GLU A 315 8.43 -27.33 29.85
CA GLU A 315 7.46 -28.38 30.16
C GLU A 315 6.32 -28.44 29.14
N ILE A 316 6.08 -29.63 28.60
CA ILE A 316 4.99 -29.89 27.65
C ILE A 316 3.71 -30.18 28.45
N PRO A 317 2.60 -29.46 28.18
CA PRO A 317 1.30 -29.75 28.77
C PRO A 317 0.88 -31.21 28.56
N GLU A 318 0.32 -31.84 29.60
CA GLU A 318 -0.09 -33.25 29.54
C GLU A 318 -1.05 -33.54 28.37
N ALA A 319 -1.95 -32.59 28.07
CA ALA A 319 -2.89 -32.68 26.96
C ALA A 319 -2.21 -32.81 25.58
N TRP A 320 -0.97 -32.36 25.43
CA TRP A 320 -0.20 -32.38 24.18
C TRP A 320 0.69 -33.60 24.05
N ARG A 321 0.94 -34.32 25.15
CA ARG A 321 1.80 -35.50 25.14
C ARG A 321 1.15 -36.63 24.34
N ALA A 322 1.85 -37.11 23.33
CA ALA A 322 1.44 -38.25 22.52
C ALA A 322 2.67 -38.92 21.90
N ASP A 323 2.62 -40.25 21.72
CA ASP A 323 3.67 -40.97 20.99
C ASP A 323 3.65 -40.64 19.50
N VAL A 324 2.45 -40.37 18.97
CA VAL A 324 2.21 -39.97 17.58
C VAL A 324 1.25 -38.79 17.57
N SER A 325 1.62 -37.73 16.86
CA SER A 325 0.77 -36.57 16.64
C SER A 325 0.72 -36.16 15.17
N PHE A 326 -0.43 -35.68 14.72
CA PHE A 326 -0.60 -34.99 13.45
C PHE A 326 -1.03 -33.55 13.73
N VAL A 327 -0.34 -32.58 13.12
CA VAL A 327 -0.69 -31.16 13.21
C VAL A 327 -1.03 -30.66 11.82
N GLY A 328 -2.27 -30.23 11.60
CA GLY A 328 -2.65 -29.72 10.28
C GLY A 328 -4.15 -29.43 10.13
N ASN A 329 -4.47 -28.61 9.13
CA ASN A 329 -5.84 -28.29 8.77
C ASN A 329 -6.49 -29.44 7.96
N SER A 330 -7.75 -29.74 8.25
CA SER A 330 -8.58 -30.75 7.60
C SER A 330 -8.94 -30.40 6.15
N MET A 331 -8.68 -29.16 5.71
CA MET A 331 -9.05 -28.57 4.43
C MET A 331 -10.56 -28.52 4.14
N ARG A 332 -11.42 -28.98 5.06
CA ARG A 332 -12.88 -29.03 4.85
C ARG A 332 -13.45 -27.66 4.50
N ARG A 333 -13.21 -26.66 5.34
CA ARG A 333 -13.72 -25.29 5.15
C ARG A 333 -13.22 -24.66 3.85
N ALA A 334 -11.97 -24.92 3.47
CA ALA A 334 -11.40 -24.39 2.23
C ALA A 334 -12.07 -25.00 0.98
N VAL A 335 -12.28 -26.31 0.99
CA VAL A 335 -13.01 -27.02 -0.07
C VAL A 335 -14.46 -26.53 -0.15
N ASP A 336 -15.15 -26.43 0.99
CA ASP A 336 -16.55 -25.98 1.03
C ASP A 336 -16.69 -24.55 0.49
N ALA A 337 -15.79 -23.64 0.87
CA ALA A 337 -15.79 -22.27 0.36
C ALA A 337 -15.59 -22.21 -1.17
N CYS A 338 -14.68 -23.02 -1.73
CA CYS A 338 -14.54 -23.12 -3.19
C CYS A 338 -15.82 -23.65 -3.85
N ARG A 339 -16.45 -24.68 -3.28
CA ARG A 339 -17.70 -25.24 -3.82
C ARG A 339 -18.83 -24.22 -3.78
N GLU A 340 -18.95 -23.46 -2.70
CA GLU A 340 -19.95 -22.40 -2.55
C GLU A 340 -19.74 -21.29 -3.59
N SER A 341 -18.49 -20.86 -3.82
CA SER A 341 -18.17 -19.88 -4.87
C SER A 341 -18.50 -20.35 -6.29
N LEU A 342 -18.58 -21.66 -6.49
CA LEU A 342 -18.90 -22.31 -7.77
C LEU A 342 -20.35 -22.82 -7.83
N ALA A 343 -21.23 -22.43 -6.90
CA ALA A 343 -22.60 -22.94 -6.83
C ALA A 343 -23.42 -22.67 -8.11
N GLY A 344 -23.07 -21.63 -8.88
CA GLY A 344 -23.67 -21.33 -10.19
C GLY A 344 -23.23 -22.26 -11.34
N HIS A 345 -22.27 -23.16 -11.08
CA HIS A 345 -21.63 -24.05 -12.07
C HIS A 345 -21.66 -25.52 -11.60
N PRO A 346 -22.86 -26.11 -11.36
CA PRO A 346 -22.99 -27.46 -10.81
C PRO A 346 -22.31 -28.54 -11.66
N GLU A 347 -22.20 -28.33 -12.96
CA GLU A 347 -21.52 -29.23 -13.90
C GLU A 347 -20.02 -29.36 -13.67
N LEU A 348 -19.39 -28.38 -12.99
CA LEU A 348 -17.98 -28.43 -12.59
C LEU A 348 -17.81 -29.09 -11.21
N VAL A 349 -18.81 -28.95 -10.34
CA VAL A 349 -18.75 -29.44 -8.96
C VAL A 349 -19.28 -30.87 -8.83
N ALA A 350 -19.94 -31.43 -9.85
CA ALA A 350 -20.53 -32.78 -9.77
C ALA A 350 -19.49 -33.87 -9.46
N ASP A 351 -18.35 -33.88 -10.16
CA ASP A 351 -17.35 -34.96 -10.09
C ASP A 351 -16.00 -34.51 -9.50
N TYR A 352 -16.00 -33.39 -8.76
CA TYR A 352 -14.75 -32.77 -8.29
C TYR A 352 -13.93 -33.69 -7.37
N GLU A 353 -14.56 -34.50 -6.52
CA GLU A 353 -13.84 -35.44 -5.63
C GLU A 353 -13.09 -36.51 -6.42
N PHE A 354 -13.71 -37.04 -7.48
CA PHE A 354 -13.08 -38.02 -8.36
C PHE A 354 -11.93 -37.40 -9.16
N LEU A 355 -12.15 -36.21 -9.73
CA LEU A 355 -11.12 -35.49 -10.48
C LEU A 355 -9.94 -35.10 -9.59
N ALA A 356 -10.20 -34.66 -8.36
CA ALA A 356 -9.17 -34.34 -7.39
C ALA A 356 -8.37 -35.58 -6.95
N SER A 357 -9.04 -36.72 -6.77
CA SER A 357 -8.38 -38.01 -6.50
C SER A 357 -7.47 -38.44 -7.67
N ALA A 358 -7.97 -38.33 -8.90
CA ALA A 358 -7.21 -38.63 -10.11
C ALA A 358 -6.03 -37.67 -10.32
N PHE A 359 -6.21 -36.38 -9.96
CA PHE A 359 -5.13 -35.40 -9.95
C PHE A 359 -4.05 -35.75 -8.93
N ALA A 360 -4.44 -36.07 -7.69
CA ALA A 360 -3.54 -36.48 -6.61
C ALA A 360 -2.72 -37.73 -6.96
N ALA A 361 -3.29 -38.65 -7.72
CA ALA A 361 -2.61 -39.86 -8.19
C ALA A 361 -1.74 -39.64 -9.44
N SER A 362 -1.80 -38.47 -10.07
CA SER A 362 -1.03 -38.15 -11.26
C SER A 362 0.35 -37.59 -10.90
N SER A 363 1.26 -37.59 -11.87
CA SER A 363 2.56 -36.90 -11.77
C SER A 363 2.48 -35.42 -12.18
N GLU A 364 1.29 -34.91 -12.49
CA GLU A 364 1.11 -33.51 -12.89
C GLU A 364 1.00 -32.60 -11.69
N THR A 365 1.67 -31.46 -11.76
CA THR A 365 1.62 -30.39 -10.74
C THR A 365 0.70 -29.24 -11.14
N SER A 366 0.23 -29.23 -12.38
CA SER A 366 -0.69 -28.22 -12.91
C SER A 366 -2.07 -28.84 -13.15
N VAL A 367 -3.08 -28.27 -12.49
CA VAL A 367 -4.48 -28.67 -12.70
C VAL A 367 -4.89 -28.46 -14.15
N GLU A 368 -4.46 -27.36 -14.77
CA GLU A 368 -4.71 -27.09 -16.19
C GLU A 368 -4.14 -28.21 -17.09
N ARG A 369 -2.86 -28.57 -16.94
CA ARG A 369 -2.24 -29.63 -17.76
C ARG A 369 -2.93 -30.96 -17.53
N PHE A 370 -3.21 -31.29 -16.27
CA PHE A 370 -3.94 -32.49 -15.89
C PHE A 370 -5.31 -32.56 -16.57
N LEU A 371 -6.13 -31.50 -16.47
CA LEU A 371 -7.46 -31.49 -17.06
C LEU A 371 -7.42 -31.54 -18.59
N ARG A 372 -6.52 -30.79 -19.25
CA ARG A 372 -6.35 -30.86 -20.70
C ARG A 372 -6.04 -32.28 -21.18
N ALA A 373 -5.25 -33.04 -20.43
CA ALA A 373 -4.85 -34.40 -20.78
C ALA A 373 -5.88 -35.47 -20.39
N ARG A 374 -6.54 -35.33 -19.23
CA ARG A 374 -7.36 -36.39 -18.61
C ARG A 374 -8.85 -36.10 -18.56
N ALA A 375 -9.26 -34.84 -18.64
CA ALA A 375 -10.65 -34.40 -18.59
C ALA A 375 -10.89 -33.15 -19.48
N PRO A 376 -10.70 -33.25 -20.81
CA PRO A 376 -10.71 -32.11 -21.72
C PRO A 376 -12.06 -31.38 -21.77
N GLU A 377 -13.16 -32.08 -21.55
CA GLU A 377 -14.50 -31.47 -21.45
C GLU A 377 -14.62 -30.58 -20.21
N THR A 378 -14.14 -31.06 -19.05
CA THR A 378 -14.12 -30.29 -17.82
C THR A 378 -13.20 -29.08 -17.95
N TRP A 379 -12.04 -29.25 -18.59
CA TRP A 379 -11.15 -28.14 -18.94
C TRP A 379 -11.89 -27.08 -19.77
N ALA A 380 -12.59 -27.48 -20.83
CA ALA A 380 -13.31 -26.56 -21.70
C ALA A 380 -14.38 -25.76 -20.94
N ARG A 381 -15.10 -26.42 -20.02
CA ARG A 381 -16.10 -25.76 -19.15
C ARG A 381 -15.43 -24.80 -18.17
N SER A 382 -14.34 -25.20 -17.51
CA SER A 382 -13.62 -24.33 -16.58
C SER A 382 -13.00 -23.12 -17.27
N ALA A 383 -12.48 -23.30 -18.49
CA ALA A 383 -11.92 -22.20 -19.29
C ALA A 383 -12.99 -21.21 -19.77
N ALA A 384 -14.24 -21.68 -19.93
CA ALA A 384 -15.38 -20.85 -20.33
C ALA A 384 -15.99 -20.03 -19.18
N LEU A 385 -15.53 -20.20 -17.93
CA LEU A 385 -15.99 -19.38 -16.81
C LEU A 385 -15.73 -17.89 -17.08
N PRO A 386 -16.68 -17.00 -16.74
CA PRO A 386 -16.68 -15.62 -17.22
C PRO A 386 -15.57 -14.75 -16.60
N ASP A 387 -15.19 -15.05 -15.36
CA ASP A 387 -14.23 -14.27 -14.59
C ASP A 387 -13.06 -15.13 -14.09
N LEU A 388 -11.95 -14.45 -13.76
CA LEU A 388 -10.72 -15.08 -13.29
C LEU A 388 -10.89 -15.72 -11.90
N GLU A 389 -11.73 -15.16 -11.03
CA GLU A 389 -11.90 -15.66 -9.67
C GLU A 389 -12.58 -17.02 -9.67
N SER A 390 -13.61 -17.21 -10.48
CA SER A 390 -14.27 -18.51 -10.69
C SER A 390 -13.32 -19.57 -11.24
N ARG A 391 -12.46 -19.20 -12.21
CA ARG A 391 -11.44 -20.12 -12.76
C ARG A 391 -10.45 -20.58 -11.69
N LEU A 392 -9.94 -19.64 -10.90
CA LEU A 392 -9.02 -19.94 -9.81
C LEU A 392 -9.69 -20.68 -8.66
N ALA A 393 -10.98 -20.42 -8.40
CA ALA A 393 -11.75 -21.15 -7.41
C ALA A 393 -11.87 -22.64 -7.81
N PHE A 394 -12.05 -22.94 -9.09
CA PHE A 394 -12.10 -24.31 -9.57
C PHE A 394 -10.74 -25.01 -9.51
N GLU A 395 -9.66 -24.34 -9.90
CA GLU A 395 -8.30 -24.88 -9.73
C GLU A 395 -7.96 -25.12 -8.24
N SER A 396 -8.34 -24.19 -7.37
CA SER A 396 -8.18 -24.31 -5.92
C SER A 396 -9.03 -25.44 -5.35
N LEU A 397 -10.26 -25.64 -5.85
CA LEU A 397 -11.13 -26.74 -5.45
C LEU A 397 -10.45 -28.09 -5.66
N LEU A 398 -9.94 -28.35 -6.87
CA LEU A 398 -9.29 -29.62 -7.18
C LEU A 398 -8.00 -29.81 -6.37
N THR A 399 -7.20 -28.75 -6.22
CA THR A 399 -5.95 -28.79 -5.45
C THR A 399 -6.19 -29.06 -3.96
N TRP A 400 -7.14 -28.35 -3.36
CA TRP A 400 -7.43 -28.47 -1.93
C TRP A 400 -8.21 -29.74 -1.60
N GLU A 401 -9.07 -30.21 -2.50
CA GLU A 401 -9.73 -31.50 -2.34
C GLU A 401 -8.73 -32.66 -2.45
N ALA A 402 -7.79 -32.60 -3.40
CA ALA A 402 -6.68 -33.56 -3.50
C ALA A 402 -5.87 -33.59 -2.19
N THR A 403 -5.53 -32.40 -1.67
CA THR A 403 -4.83 -32.25 -0.39
C THR A 403 -5.65 -32.80 0.77
N ARG A 404 -6.96 -32.54 0.80
CA ARG A 404 -7.89 -33.05 1.83
C ARG A 404 -7.89 -34.57 1.85
N GLN A 405 -8.07 -35.20 0.69
CA GLN A 405 -8.11 -36.66 0.56
C GLN A 405 -6.77 -37.28 0.98
N TYR A 406 -5.65 -36.71 0.51
CA TYR A 406 -4.31 -37.15 0.88
C TYR A 406 -4.07 -37.08 2.39
N ARG A 407 -4.31 -35.92 3.02
CA ARG A 407 -4.15 -35.75 4.47
C ARG A 407 -5.04 -36.71 5.25
N LEU A 408 -6.29 -36.88 4.82
CA LEU A 408 -7.23 -37.79 5.47
C LEU A 408 -6.76 -39.25 5.39
N ASP A 409 -6.24 -39.69 4.24
CA ASP A 409 -5.66 -41.03 4.10
C ASP A 409 -4.45 -41.21 5.03
N CYS A 410 -3.54 -40.23 5.08
CA CYS A 410 -2.41 -40.26 6.01
C CYS A 410 -2.86 -40.40 7.47
N VAL A 411 -3.80 -39.55 7.93
CA VAL A 411 -4.27 -39.59 9.31
C VAL A 411 -5.02 -40.89 9.62
N ARG A 412 -5.80 -41.42 8.68
CA ARG A 412 -6.48 -42.72 8.83
C ARG A 412 -5.49 -43.86 9.08
N ARG A 413 -4.36 -43.86 8.39
CA ARG A 413 -3.29 -44.85 8.59
C ARG A 413 -2.59 -44.71 9.95
N LEU A 414 -2.66 -43.54 10.58
CA LEU A 414 -2.12 -43.31 11.93
C LEU A 414 -3.09 -43.75 13.04
N LEU A 415 -4.39 -43.92 12.78
CA LEU A 415 -5.39 -44.24 13.81
C LEU A 415 -5.05 -45.44 14.71
N PRO A 416 -4.46 -46.56 14.21
CA PRO A 416 -4.05 -47.67 15.07
C PRO A 416 -3.02 -47.30 16.15
N LEU A 417 -2.30 -46.17 15.97
CA LEU A 417 -1.31 -45.65 16.91
C LEU A 417 -1.89 -44.67 17.92
N ARG A 418 -3.22 -44.51 17.96
CA ARG A 418 -3.93 -43.61 18.88
C ARG A 418 -3.42 -42.16 18.86
N PRO A 419 -3.35 -41.53 17.66
CA PRO A 419 -2.67 -40.27 17.51
C PRO A 419 -3.41 -39.11 18.19
N LEU A 420 -2.65 -38.09 18.57
CA LEU A 420 -3.20 -36.75 18.83
C LEU A 420 -3.31 -35.99 17.50
N VAL A 421 -4.53 -35.63 17.10
CA VAL A 421 -4.80 -34.85 15.89
C VAL A 421 -5.11 -33.41 16.30
N ALA A 422 -4.13 -32.52 16.10
CA ALA A 422 -4.25 -31.10 16.34
C ALA A 422 -4.65 -30.35 15.06
N GLY A 423 -5.74 -29.60 15.11
CA GLY A 423 -6.26 -28.87 13.96
C GLY A 423 -7.73 -28.47 14.11
N ASP A 424 -8.33 -27.99 13.03
CA ASP A 424 -9.72 -27.55 13.03
C ASP A 424 -10.72 -28.69 13.27
N GLU A 425 -11.96 -28.30 13.60
CA GLU A 425 -13.04 -29.24 13.94
C GLU A 425 -13.43 -30.18 12.79
N GLY A 426 -13.06 -29.86 11.54
CA GLY A 426 -13.36 -30.69 10.37
C GLY A 426 -12.78 -32.11 10.45
N TRP A 427 -11.77 -32.35 11.29
CA TRP A 427 -11.22 -33.68 11.56
C TRP A 427 -12.23 -34.62 12.24
N ARG A 428 -13.05 -34.12 13.15
CA ARG A 428 -14.01 -34.94 13.92
C ARG A 428 -14.99 -35.71 13.01
N PRO A 429 -15.76 -35.05 12.12
CA PRO A 429 -16.64 -35.77 11.21
C PRO A 429 -15.89 -36.56 10.13
N ALA A 430 -14.65 -36.18 9.78
CA ALA A 430 -13.87 -36.89 8.75
C ALA A 430 -13.31 -38.24 9.23
N LEU A 431 -12.94 -38.33 10.51
CA LEU A 431 -12.39 -39.53 11.15
C LEU A 431 -13.45 -40.35 11.88
N GLY A 432 -14.54 -39.71 12.32
CA GLY A 432 -15.60 -40.37 13.08
C GLY A 432 -15.16 -40.79 14.50
N ALA A 433 -15.98 -41.62 15.13
CA ALA A 433 -15.66 -42.19 16.44
C ALA A 433 -14.46 -43.16 16.34
N GLY A 434 -13.54 -43.10 17.28
CA GLY A 434 -12.38 -43.97 17.32
C GLY A 434 -11.48 -43.68 18.51
N ASP A 435 -10.40 -44.46 18.61
CA ASP A 435 -9.39 -44.37 19.67
C ASP A 435 -8.29 -43.37 19.27
N TRP A 436 -8.65 -42.08 19.19
CA TRP A 436 -7.76 -40.96 18.87
C TRP A 436 -8.17 -39.71 19.66
N ARG A 437 -7.27 -38.75 19.82
CA ARG A 437 -7.56 -37.50 20.56
C ARG A 437 -7.55 -36.30 19.62
N TRP A 438 -8.53 -35.41 19.77
CA TRP A 438 -8.56 -34.13 19.05
C TRP A 438 -8.04 -33.00 19.94
N HIS A 439 -7.23 -32.11 19.37
CA HIS A 439 -6.79 -30.88 19.99
C HIS A 439 -7.11 -29.67 19.08
N PRO A 440 -7.75 -28.60 19.60
CA PRO A 440 -7.98 -27.39 18.81
C PRO A 440 -6.64 -26.67 18.49
N PRO A 441 -6.58 -25.82 17.45
CA PRO A 441 -5.37 -25.07 17.10
C PRO A 441 -4.99 -24.01 18.13
#